data_AF-A0A3B9MTU4-F1
#
_entry.id   AF-A0A3B9MTU4-F1
#
_cell.length_a   1.000
_cell.length_b   1.000
_cell.length_c   1.000
_cell.angle_alpha   90.00
_cell.angle_beta   90.00
_cell.angle_gamma   90.00
#
_symmetry.space_group_name_H-M   'P 1'
#
loop_
_entity.id
_entity.type
_entity.pdbx_description
1 polymer ?
#
loop_
_entity_poly.entity_id
_entity_poly.type
_entity_poly.pdbx_seq_one_letter_code
_entity_poly.pdbx_strand_id
1 'polypeptide(L)' 'MEDNIAIRVDHVSKVYKLYKKPSDRMREAFGSKKVQVTEHFALDDVSFEVKKG' A
#
# COMPACT_ATOMS: atom_id res chain seq x y z
N MET A 1 7.57 -32.52 4.66
CA MET A 1 6.52 -31.85 5.43
C MET A 1 5.76 -31.03 4.43
N GLU A 2 4.52 -31.41 4.11
CA GLU A 2 3.71 -30.59 3.21
C GLU A 2 3.29 -29.37 4.01
N ASP A 3 3.88 -28.22 3.67
CA ASP A 3 3.41 -26.94 4.16
C ASP A 3 2.00 -26.76 3.62
N ASN A 4 1.01 -27.09 4.47
CA ASN A 4 -0.41 -26.91 4.23
C ASN A 4 -0.75 -25.42 4.21
N ILE A 5 0.02 -24.56 3.54
CA ILE A 5 -0.19 -23.12 3.44
C ILE A 5 -1.03 -22.86 2.18
N ALA A 6 -2.18 -22.20 2.37
CA ALA A 6 -3.06 -21.75 1.32
C ALA A 6 -2.71 -20.32 0.86
N ILE A 7 -2.36 -19.44 1.80
CA ILE A 7 -2.00 -18.04 1.53
C ILE A 7 -0.80 -17.68 2.38
N ARG A 8 0.22 -17.09 1.77
CA ARG A 8 1.34 -16.47 2.48
C ARG A 8 1.39 -15.00 2.13
N VAL A 9 1.30 -14.16 3.15
CA VAL A 9 1.46 -12.71 3.08
C VAL A 9 2.80 -12.39 3.75
N ASP A 10 3.66 -11.65 3.06
CA ASP A 10 5.02 -11.37 3.50
C ASP A 10 5.34 -9.89 3.28
N HIS A 11 5.54 -9.17 4.39
CA HIS A 11 5.93 -7.76 4.46
C HIS A 11 5.10 -6.84 3.56
N VAL A 12 3.77 -7.04 3.58
CA VAL A 12 2.85 -6.28 2.72
C VAL A 12 2.44 -4.98 3.39
N SER A 13 2.76 -3.87 2.73
CA SER A 13 2.32 -2.52 3.10
C SER A 13 1.41 -1.93 2.05
N LYS A 14 0.39 -1.19 2.49
CA LYS A 14 -0.55 -0.48 1.62
C LYS A 14 -0.71 0.95 2.10
N VAL A 15 -0.30 1.89 1.26
CA VAL A 15 -0.40 3.33 1.54
C VAL A 15 -1.41 3.97 0.58
N TYR A 16 -2.30 4.79 1.12
CA TYR A 16 -3.17 5.67 0.36
C TYR A 16 -2.66 7.10 0.41
N LYS A 17 -2.61 7.74 -0.76
CA LYS A 17 -2.26 9.15 -0.92
C LYS A 17 -3.54 9.98 -0.98
N LEU A 18 -3.78 10.81 0.04
CA LEU A 18 -4.93 11.72 0.13
C LEU A 18 -4.55 13.08 -0.45
N TYR A 19 -5.07 13.36 -1.65
CA TYR A 19 -4.89 14.63 -2.35
C TYR A 19 -5.96 15.63 -1.96
N LYS A 20 -5.56 16.89 -1.72
CA LYS A 20 -6.51 17.97 -1.40
C LYS A 20 -7.30 18.44 -2.62
N LYS A 21 -6.66 18.46 -3.81
CA LYS A 21 -7.29 18.87 -5.07
C LYS A 21 -7.05 17.83 -6.17
N PRO A 22 -7.99 17.66 -7.12
CA PRO A 22 -7.79 16.75 -8.24
C PRO A 22 -6.63 17.16 -9.15
N SER A 23 -6.38 18.47 -9.30
CA SER A 23 -5.24 19.02 -10.04
C SER A 23 -3.89 18.60 -9.47
N ASP A 24 -3.84 18.29 -8.17
CA ASP A 24 -2.60 17.93 -7.49
C ASP A 24 -2.05 16.59 -7.99
N ARG A 25 -2.92 15.63 -8.30
CA ARG A 25 -2.53 14.36 -8.95
C ARG A 25 -1.84 14.58 -10.29
N MET A 26 -2.38 15.53 -11.06
CA MET A 26 -1.84 15.88 -12.37
C MET A 26 -0.48 16.57 -12.23
N ARG A 27 -0.34 17.48 -11.26
CA ARG A 27 0.94 18.17 -10.98
C ARG A 27 2.04 17.21 -10.53
N GLU A 28 1.71 16.23 -9.68
CA GLU A 28 2.66 15.18 -9.26
C GLU A 28 3.06 14.28 -10.45
N ALA A 29 2.10 13.89 -11.29
CA ALA A 29 2.37 13.06 -12.48
C ALA A 29 3.25 13.78 -13.53
N PHE A 30 3.10 15.10 -13.70
CA PHE A 30 3.93 15.91 -14.60
C PHE A 30 5.25 16.38 -13.98
N GLY A 31 5.67 15.82 -12.83
CA GLY A 31 6.95 16.13 -12.20
C GLY A 31 7.06 17.55 -11.67
N SER A 32 5.95 18.28 -11.57
CA SER A 32 5.95 19.58 -10.90
C SER A 32 6.17 19.41 -9.41
N LYS A 33 6.78 20.44 -8.80
CA LYS A 33 7.03 20.67 -7.36
C LYS A 33 6.26 19.74 -6.42
N LYS A 34 6.96 19.11 -5.45
CA LYS A 34 6.39 18.22 -4.42
C LYS A 34 5.03 18.74 -3.93
N VAL A 35 3.99 18.00 -4.29
CA VAL A 35 2.62 18.25 -3.85
C VAL A 35 2.51 17.80 -2.39
N GLN A 36 1.89 18.64 -1.54
CA GLN A 36 1.59 18.23 -0.17
C GLN A 36 0.44 17.21 -0.21
N VAL A 37 0.79 15.94 -0.05
CA VAL A 37 -0.13 14.81 0.01
C VAL A 37 -0.07 14.23 1.43
N THR A 38 -1.23 13.86 1.97
CA THR A 38 -1.26 13.14 3.25
C THR A 38 -1.17 11.65 2.96
N GLU A 39 -0.14 10.99 3.48
CA GLU A 39 0.05 9.55 3.37
C GLU A 39 -0.65 8.85 4.54
N HIS A 40 -1.47 7.86 4.21
CA HIS A 40 -2.16 7.03 5.20
C HIS A 40 -1.82 5.57 4.98
N PHE A 41 -1.15 4.97 5.96
CA PHE A 41 -0.80 3.54 5.97
C PHE A 41 -2.03 2.73 6.39
N ALA A 42 -2.66 2.07 5.43
CA ALA A 42 -3.78 1.17 5.68
C ALA A 42 -3.33 -0.25 6.05
N LEU A 43 -2.18 -0.67 5.51
CA LEU A 43 -1.44 -1.84 5.95
C LEU A 43 0.00 -1.41 6.13
N ASP A 44 0.60 -1.80 7.25
CA ASP A 44 1.99 -1.50 7.57
C ASP A 44 2.69 -2.81 7.96
N ASP A 45 3.57 -3.26 7.07
CA ASP A 45 4.45 -4.41 7.23
C ASP A 45 3.76 -5.69 7.73
N VAL A 46 2.68 -6.08 7.06
CA VAL A 46 1.86 -7.22 7.50
C VAL A 46 2.41 -8.52 6.92
N SER A 47 2.69 -9.50 7.80
CA SER A 47 3.14 -10.85 7.44
C SER A 47 2.32 -11.92 8.17
N PHE A 48 1.74 -12.87 7.44
CA PHE A 48 1.04 -14.02 8.02
C PHE A 48 0.86 -15.16 7.01
N GLU A 49 0.56 -16.34 7.53
CA GLU A 49 0.28 -17.54 6.75
C GLU A 49 -1.09 -18.10 7.12
N VAL A 50 -1.87 -18.45 6.09
CA VAL A 50 -3.17 -19.12 6.22
C VAL A 50 -2.97 -20.57 5.79
N LYS A 51 -3.34 -21.51 6.65
CA LYS A 51 -3.28 -22.94 6.33
C LYS A 51 -4.53 -23.43 5.61
N LYS A 52 -4.38 -24.49 4.81
CA LYS A 52 -5.48 -25.24 4.19
C LYS A 52 -6.32 -25.89 5.29
N GLY A 53 -7.64 -25.77 5.18
CA GLY A 53 -8.61 -26.43 6.07
C GLY A 53 -9.04 -27.79 5.55
#